data_AF-A0A1H4IJK5-F1
#
_entry.id   AF-A0A1H4IJK5-F1
#
_cell.length_a   1.000
_cell.length_b   1.000
_cell.length_c   1.000
_cell.angle_alpha   90.00
_cell.angle_beta   90.00
_cell.angle_gamma   90.00
#
_symmetry.space_group_name_H-M   'P 1'
#
loop_
_entity.id
_entity.type
_entity.pdbx_description
1 polymer ?
#
loop_
_entity_poly.entity_id
_entity_poly.type
_entity_poly.pdbx_seq_one_letter_code
_entity_poly.pdbx_strand_id
1 'polypeptide(L)'
;MTEPRSRLILGVVLVAVGAAAACGVSGATAAAPAPTTVGTQWRSFRADVTGIRPGPDDRSLFVQISLPGNDPGCVGEARIEQVLEAKTDIRADVVYTTRSAAGGCQEKVAAELRLTTTDPVADRTVILNADIGSAWHKLGAGWGHCDPRGTCAPPADHCDPAWIGAAVSAAGAAGPGTTRACDPAWLLLDVPQHQAEPPARTAFRWSDAGWTSFVRTRSAGCTEILAAERKFPVALCKALPAPA
;
A
#
# COMPACT_ATOMS: atom_id res chain seq x y z
N MET A 1 -56.17 5.14 -10.65
CA MET A 1 -56.19 3.69 -10.86
C MET A 1 -55.61 3.06 -9.59
N THR A 2 -56.41 2.96 -8.54
CA THR A 2 -57.10 1.73 -8.09
C THR A 2 -56.14 0.65 -7.60
N GLU A 3 -56.06 0.59 -6.26
CA GLU A 3 -55.78 -0.56 -5.38
C GLU A 3 -56.39 -1.88 -5.92
N PRO A 4 -55.90 -3.04 -5.44
CA PRO A 4 -56.67 -3.64 -4.35
C PRO A 4 -55.83 -4.29 -3.24
N ARG A 5 -56.28 -3.99 -2.01
CA ARG A 5 -56.15 -4.79 -0.79
C ARG A 5 -56.86 -6.15 -0.90
N SER A 6 -56.34 -7.14 -0.20
CA SER A 6 -57.12 -8.23 0.44
C SER A 6 -56.25 -8.83 1.57
N ARG A 7 -56.54 -8.48 2.83
CA ARG A 7 -57.46 -9.13 3.81
C ARG A 7 -56.96 -10.48 4.37
N LEU A 8 -56.33 -10.38 5.55
CA LEU A 8 -56.49 -11.18 6.78
C LEU A 8 -57.16 -12.55 6.68
N ILE A 9 -56.46 -13.59 7.15
CA ILE A 9 -57.08 -14.68 7.93
C ILE A 9 -56.25 -14.92 9.20
N LEU A 10 -56.95 -14.76 10.32
CA LEU A 10 -56.59 -15.07 11.69
C LEU A 10 -56.52 -16.59 11.88
N GLY A 11 -55.52 -17.10 12.60
CA GLY A 11 -55.44 -18.50 12.99
C GLY A 11 -54.60 -18.68 14.24
N VAL A 12 -55.19 -18.37 15.40
CA VAL A 12 -54.65 -18.71 16.72
C VAL A 12 -55.04 -20.15 17.03
N VAL A 13 -54.06 -21.02 17.27
CA VAL A 13 -54.24 -22.26 18.04
C VAL A 13 -53.17 -22.29 19.10
N LEU A 14 -53.63 -22.26 20.35
CA LEU A 14 -52.84 -22.40 21.56
C LEU A 14 -52.87 -23.87 22.02
N VAL A 15 -51.93 -24.17 22.93
CA VAL A 15 -51.82 -25.34 23.83
C VAL A 15 -50.94 -26.50 23.34
N ALA A 16 -49.75 -26.62 23.93
CA ALA A 16 -49.49 -27.56 25.02
C ALA A 16 -48.08 -27.38 25.61
N VAL A 17 -48.02 -27.27 26.93
CA VAL A 17 -46.81 -27.29 27.76
C VAL A 17 -46.23 -28.70 27.78
N GLY A 18 -44.93 -28.83 27.52
CA GLY A 18 -44.16 -30.05 27.72
C GLY A 18 -42.74 -29.71 28.16
N ALA A 19 -42.53 -29.64 29.47
CA ALA A 19 -41.20 -29.61 30.06
C ALA A 19 -40.57 -31.00 29.94
N ALA A 20 -39.43 -31.11 29.27
CA ALA A 20 -38.56 -32.28 29.38
C ALA A 20 -37.09 -31.91 29.10
N ALA A 21 -36.28 -32.12 30.13
CA ALA A 21 -34.91 -32.59 30.12
C ALA A 21 -33.84 -31.76 29.37
N ALA A 22 -32.97 -31.18 30.18
CA ALA A 22 -31.60 -30.84 29.82
C ALA A 22 -30.87 -32.06 29.22
N CYS A 23 -30.28 -31.88 28.05
CA CYS A 23 -29.08 -32.58 27.61
C CYS A 23 -28.13 -31.51 27.08
N GLY A 24 -27.18 -31.09 27.94
CA GLY A 24 -26.04 -30.32 27.48
C GLY A 24 -25.24 -31.18 26.51
N VAL A 25 -25.16 -30.76 25.25
CA VAL A 25 -24.14 -31.27 24.34
C VAL A 25 -22.93 -30.38 24.50
N SER A 26 -22.06 -30.78 25.42
CA SER A 26 -20.68 -30.33 25.45
C SER A 26 -19.99 -30.72 24.13
N GLY A 27 -19.33 -29.75 23.50
CA GLY A 27 -18.37 -30.03 22.43
C GLY A 27 -18.81 -29.65 21.01
N ALA A 28 -19.33 -28.45 20.78
CA ALA A 28 -19.16 -27.82 19.47
C ALA A 28 -17.71 -27.30 19.37
N THR A 29 -16.77 -28.21 19.14
CA THR A 29 -15.44 -27.82 18.67
C THR A 29 -15.67 -27.14 17.33
N ALA A 30 -15.40 -25.83 17.25
CA ALA A 30 -15.38 -25.13 15.98
C ALA A 30 -14.53 -25.95 15.01
N ALA A 31 -15.14 -26.40 13.91
CA ALA A 31 -14.41 -27.11 12.88
C ALA A 31 -13.24 -26.22 12.46
N ALA A 32 -12.02 -26.74 12.62
CA ALA A 32 -10.85 -26.09 12.07
C ALA A 32 -11.14 -25.78 10.59
N PRO A 33 -10.79 -24.58 10.09
CA PRO A 33 -11.02 -24.25 8.70
C PRO A 33 -10.42 -25.36 7.83
N ALA A 34 -11.23 -25.90 6.93
CA ALA A 34 -10.77 -26.94 6.02
C ALA A 34 -9.55 -26.41 5.25
N PRO A 35 -8.48 -27.22 5.06
CA PRO A 35 -7.33 -26.79 4.29
C PRO A 35 -7.82 -26.41 2.90
N THR A 36 -7.53 -25.17 2.50
CA THR A 36 -7.94 -24.68 1.19
C THR A 36 -7.24 -25.53 0.15
N THR A 37 -8.01 -26.29 -0.63
CA THR A 37 -7.44 -27.13 -1.69
C THR A 37 -6.73 -26.24 -2.68
N VAL A 38 -5.41 -26.37 -2.69
CA VAL A 38 -4.55 -25.81 -3.72
C VAL A 38 -5.01 -26.38 -5.06
N GLY A 39 -5.34 -25.50 -6.01
CA GLY A 39 -5.62 -25.91 -7.38
C GLY A 39 -4.39 -26.57 -8.02
N THR A 40 -4.63 -27.36 -9.06
CA THR A 40 -3.59 -28.21 -9.67
C THR A 40 -2.82 -27.52 -10.79
N GLN A 41 -3.25 -26.34 -11.24
CA GLN A 41 -2.67 -25.62 -12.38
C GLN A 41 -2.16 -24.25 -11.97
N TRP A 42 -0.94 -23.91 -12.37
CA TRP A 42 -0.41 -22.56 -12.30
C TRP A 42 -1.09 -21.66 -13.32
N ARG A 43 -1.56 -20.50 -12.87
CA ARG A 43 -2.15 -19.47 -13.72
C ARG A 43 -1.55 -18.12 -13.38
N SER A 44 -1.41 -17.25 -14.39
CA SER A 44 -0.90 -15.89 -14.23
C SER A 44 -2.02 -14.93 -13.82
N PHE A 45 -1.72 -14.03 -12.90
CA PHE A 45 -2.59 -12.96 -12.42
C PHE A 45 -1.80 -11.67 -12.30
N ARG A 46 -2.50 -10.53 -12.34
CA ARG A 46 -1.88 -9.21 -12.10
C ARG A 46 -1.59 -9.04 -10.61
N ALA A 47 -0.40 -8.58 -10.29
CA ALA A 47 -0.01 -8.21 -8.94
C ALA A 47 -0.57 -6.82 -8.58
N ASP A 48 -0.91 -6.63 -7.30
CA ASP A 48 -1.29 -5.32 -6.79
C ASP A 48 -0.01 -4.49 -6.62
N VAL A 49 0.13 -3.40 -7.39
CA VAL A 49 1.25 -2.48 -7.25
C VAL A 49 0.96 -1.51 -6.11
N THR A 50 1.86 -1.46 -5.13
CA THR A 50 1.70 -0.63 -3.93
C THR A 50 2.62 0.58 -3.91
N GLY A 51 3.62 0.63 -4.79
CA GLY A 51 4.62 1.68 -4.80
C GLY A 51 5.65 1.54 -5.91
N ILE A 52 6.36 2.63 -6.16
CA ILE A 52 7.58 2.66 -6.98
C ILE A 52 8.65 3.37 -6.18
N ARG A 53 9.88 2.87 -6.14
CA ARG A 53 11.04 3.59 -5.63
C ARG A 53 12.15 3.69 -6.70
N PRO A 54 13.02 4.71 -6.61
CA PRO A 54 14.17 4.82 -7.51
C PRO A 54 15.05 3.57 -7.47
N GLY A 55 15.53 3.16 -8.65
CA GLY A 55 16.55 2.12 -8.80
C GLY A 55 17.96 2.61 -8.44
N PRO A 56 18.98 1.75 -8.56
CA PRO A 56 20.38 2.13 -8.38
C PRO A 56 20.92 3.09 -9.45
N ASP A 57 20.21 3.25 -10.57
CA ASP A 57 20.62 4.05 -11.72
C ASP A 57 19.41 4.78 -12.33
N ASP A 58 19.65 5.64 -13.32
CA ASP A 58 18.63 6.45 -14.00
C ASP A 58 17.75 5.65 -14.97
N ARG A 59 18.01 4.34 -15.14
CA ARG A 59 17.32 3.42 -16.05
C ARG A 59 16.63 2.27 -15.33
N SER A 60 16.48 2.39 -14.02
CA SER A 60 15.79 1.36 -13.26
C SER A 60 14.92 1.93 -12.16
N LEU A 61 13.84 1.19 -11.92
CA LEU A 61 12.91 1.41 -10.84
C LEU A 61 12.72 0.09 -10.10
N PHE A 62 12.41 0.18 -8.81
CA PHE A 62 11.90 -0.94 -8.07
C PHE A 62 10.40 -0.76 -7.88
N VAL A 63 9.64 -1.73 -8.38
CA VAL A 63 8.18 -1.80 -8.29
C VAL A 63 7.83 -2.62 -7.07
N GLN A 64 7.17 -1.99 -6.10
CA GLN A 64 6.72 -2.63 -4.88
C GLN A 64 5.33 -3.23 -5.12
N ILE A 65 5.14 -4.48 -4.74
CA ILE A 65 3.92 -5.23 -4.98
C ILE A 65 3.43 -5.95 -3.73
N SER A 66 2.14 -6.21 -3.67
CA SER A 66 1.50 -7.04 -2.66
C SER A 66 1.03 -8.35 -3.30
N LEU A 67 1.64 -9.44 -2.88
CA LEU A 67 1.35 -10.79 -3.36
C LEU A 67 0.49 -11.54 -2.35
N PRO A 68 -0.32 -12.53 -2.78
CA PRO A 68 -0.88 -13.49 -1.83
C PRO A 68 0.24 -14.22 -1.06
N GLY A 69 -0.09 -14.83 0.09
CA GLY A 69 0.85 -15.43 1.04
C GLY A 69 1.97 -16.31 0.45
N ASN A 70 3.01 -16.60 1.23
CA ASN A 70 4.18 -17.35 0.76
C ASN A 70 4.05 -18.88 0.85
N ASP A 71 2.90 -19.40 1.25
CA ASP A 71 2.69 -20.84 1.35
C ASP A 71 2.90 -21.53 0.00
N PRO A 72 3.35 -22.80 0.01
CA PRO A 72 3.53 -23.58 -1.21
C PRO A 72 2.25 -23.54 -2.06
N GLY A 73 2.30 -22.79 -3.16
CA GLY A 73 1.21 -22.66 -4.11
C GLY A 73 0.45 -21.35 -4.17
N CYS A 74 0.67 -20.49 -3.19
CA CYS A 74 0.06 -19.17 -3.18
C CYS A 74 0.74 -18.24 -4.18
N VAL A 75 2.06 -18.31 -4.27
CA VAL A 75 2.86 -17.62 -5.28
C VAL A 75 3.89 -18.59 -5.84
N GLY A 76 4.08 -18.57 -7.16
CA GLY A 76 5.18 -19.21 -7.84
C GLY A 76 6.24 -18.17 -8.16
N GLU A 77 6.15 -17.60 -9.36
CA GLU A 77 7.04 -16.55 -9.84
C GLU A 77 6.27 -15.23 -9.94
N ALA A 78 6.87 -14.13 -9.47
CA ALA A 78 6.45 -12.77 -9.75
C ALA A 78 7.47 -12.11 -10.69
N ARG A 79 6.99 -11.42 -11.73
CA ARG A 79 7.84 -10.83 -12.77
C ARG A 79 7.18 -9.63 -13.44
N ILE A 80 8.01 -8.84 -14.12
CA ILE A 80 7.58 -7.77 -15.01
C ILE A 80 7.69 -8.28 -16.45
N GLU A 81 6.66 -8.09 -17.24
CA GLU A 81 6.61 -8.48 -18.66
C GLU A 81 6.01 -7.36 -19.53
N GLN A 82 6.11 -7.52 -20.86
CA GLN A 82 5.56 -6.59 -21.85
C GLN A 82 6.01 -5.13 -21.67
N VAL A 83 7.30 -4.92 -21.37
CA VAL A 83 7.86 -3.56 -21.24
C VAL A 83 7.86 -2.86 -22.59
N LEU A 84 7.09 -1.79 -22.68
CA LEU A 84 7.00 -0.90 -23.84
C LEU A 84 7.48 0.48 -23.44
N GLU A 85 8.53 0.95 -24.12
CA GLU A 85 9.09 2.27 -23.88
C GLU A 85 8.69 3.23 -25.00
N ALA A 86 8.05 4.32 -24.59
CA ALA A 86 7.81 5.49 -25.42
C ALA A 86 8.63 6.67 -24.88
N LYS A 87 8.63 7.77 -25.64
CA LYS A 87 9.31 9.01 -25.26
C LYS A 87 8.74 9.61 -23.98
N THR A 88 7.44 9.47 -23.76
CA THR A 88 6.69 10.11 -22.67
C THR A 88 6.31 9.15 -21.54
N ASP A 89 6.25 7.86 -21.84
CA ASP A 89 5.75 6.85 -20.92
C ASP A 89 6.44 5.50 -21.07
N ILE A 90 6.44 4.74 -19.98
CA ILE A 90 6.87 3.35 -19.92
C ILE A 90 5.64 2.55 -19.49
N ARG A 91 5.30 1.51 -20.25
CA ARG A 91 4.19 0.60 -19.92
C ARG A 91 4.74 -0.78 -19.64
N ALA A 92 4.23 -1.45 -18.62
CA ALA A 92 4.59 -2.83 -18.33
C ALA A 92 3.47 -3.54 -17.57
N ASP A 93 3.45 -4.87 -17.66
CA ASP A 93 2.58 -5.72 -16.85
C ASP A 93 3.38 -6.32 -15.69
N VAL A 94 2.77 -6.32 -14.50
CA VAL A 94 3.34 -6.89 -13.29
C VAL A 94 2.48 -8.08 -12.89
N VAL A 95 3.03 -9.27 -13.04
CA VAL A 95 2.28 -10.51 -12.92
C VAL A 95 2.91 -11.46 -11.91
N TYR A 96 2.08 -12.34 -11.36
CA TYR A 96 2.53 -13.49 -10.58
C TYR A 96 1.76 -14.74 -10.98
N THR A 97 2.34 -15.91 -10.73
CA THR A 97 1.64 -17.19 -10.88
C THR A 97 1.12 -17.71 -9.54
N THR A 98 -0.09 -18.26 -9.52
CA THR A 98 -0.64 -18.99 -8.37
C THR A 98 -1.31 -20.29 -8.81
N ARG A 99 -1.24 -21.30 -7.94
CA ARG A 99 -2.00 -22.56 -8.10
C ARG A 99 -3.21 -22.60 -7.16
N SER A 100 -3.32 -21.73 -6.17
CA SER A 100 -4.47 -21.72 -5.25
C SER A 100 -5.78 -21.38 -5.99
N ALA A 101 -6.85 -22.11 -5.67
CA ALA A 101 -8.19 -21.65 -6.01
C ALA A 101 -8.48 -20.35 -5.23
N ALA A 102 -9.28 -19.46 -5.82
CA ALA A 102 -9.66 -18.18 -5.21
C ALA A 102 -10.14 -18.40 -3.76
N GLY A 103 -9.40 -17.86 -2.79
CA GLY A 103 -9.72 -17.98 -1.37
C GLY A 103 -8.68 -18.69 -0.49
N GLY A 104 -7.66 -19.34 -1.04
CA GLY A 104 -6.66 -20.06 -0.22
C GLY A 104 -5.55 -19.23 0.39
N CYS A 105 -5.24 -18.07 -0.19
CA CYS A 105 -4.09 -17.26 0.18
C CYS A 105 -4.56 -15.90 0.64
N GLN A 106 -5.05 -15.84 1.88
CA GLN A 106 -5.64 -14.64 2.47
C GLN A 106 -4.59 -13.64 2.94
N GLU A 107 -3.42 -14.13 3.34
CA GLU A 107 -2.31 -13.28 3.73
C GLU A 107 -1.76 -12.53 2.52
N LYS A 108 -1.30 -11.29 2.75
CA LYS A 108 -0.62 -10.47 1.77
C LYS A 108 0.83 -10.30 2.18
N VAL A 109 1.75 -10.60 1.28
CA VAL A 109 3.19 -10.48 1.47
C VAL A 109 3.71 -9.46 0.49
N ALA A 110 4.42 -8.46 0.97
CA ALA A 110 5.01 -7.47 0.10
C ALA A 110 6.27 -8.03 -0.56
N ALA A 111 6.49 -7.68 -1.82
CA ALA A 111 7.64 -8.08 -2.61
C ALA A 111 8.07 -6.92 -3.52
N GLU A 112 9.20 -7.08 -4.19
CA GLU A 112 9.76 -6.05 -5.04
C GLU A 112 10.35 -6.63 -6.31
N LEU A 113 10.10 -5.96 -7.43
CA LEU A 113 10.59 -6.34 -8.75
C LEU A 113 11.35 -5.18 -9.37
N ARG A 114 12.45 -5.48 -10.07
CA ARG A 114 13.22 -4.45 -10.78
C ARG A 114 12.66 -4.28 -12.20
N LEU A 115 12.19 -3.07 -12.50
CA LEU A 115 11.96 -2.61 -13.87
C LEU A 115 13.26 -2.02 -14.41
N THR A 116 13.66 -2.41 -15.61
CA THR A 116 14.84 -1.86 -16.29
C THR A 116 14.43 -1.36 -17.66
N THR A 117 14.91 -0.18 -18.02
CA THR A 117 14.63 0.52 -19.27
C THR A 117 15.90 0.71 -20.08
N THR A 118 15.72 0.86 -21.39
CA THR A 118 16.79 1.16 -22.34
C THR A 118 17.22 2.61 -22.20
N ASP A 119 16.24 3.51 -22.19
CA ASP A 119 16.44 4.95 -22.00
C ASP A 119 16.27 5.35 -20.53
N PRO A 120 16.79 6.51 -20.09
CA PRO A 120 16.55 7.03 -18.75
C PRO A 120 15.06 7.15 -18.43
N VAL A 121 14.65 6.74 -17.23
CA VAL A 121 13.27 6.88 -16.75
C VAL A 121 12.88 8.35 -16.64
N ALA A 122 13.80 9.19 -16.13
CA ALA A 122 13.65 10.65 -16.02
C ALA A 122 12.28 11.07 -15.48
N ASP A 123 11.51 11.85 -16.26
CA ASP A 123 10.18 12.35 -15.91
C ASP A 123 9.07 11.64 -16.71
N ARG A 124 9.36 10.45 -17.28
CA ARG A 124 8.38 9.64 -18.01
C ARG A 124 7.31 9.10 -17.06
N THR A 125 6.07 9.02 -17.55
CA THR A 125 4.97 8.39 -16.80
C THR A 125 5.14 6.88 -16.82
N VAL A 126 4.96 6.21 -15.69
CA VAL A 126 5.03 4.74 -15.60
C VAL A 126 3.62 4.18 -15.43
N ILE A 127 3.16 3.40 -16.41
CA ILE A 127 1.82 2.82 -16.42
C ILE A 127 1.96 1.31 -16.23
N LEU A 128 1.51 0.80 -15.09
CA LEU A 128 1.60 -0.61 -14.76
C LEU A 128 0.23 -1.27 -14.92
N ASN A 129 0.20 -2.50 -15.45
CA ASN A 129 -1.01 -3.32 -15.57
C ASN A 129 -2.12 -2.73 -16.49
N ALA A 130 -1.73 -1.85 -17.41
CA ALA A 130 -2.58 -1.15 -18.38
C ALA A 130 -3.80 -0.40 -17.78
N ASP A 131 -3.74 -0.05 -16.50
CA ASP A 131 -4.75 0.76 -15.84
C ASP A 131 -4.29 2.23 -15.79
N ILE A 132 -4.98 3.11 -16.53
CA ILE A 132 -4.64 4.54 -16.58
C ILE A 132 -4.85 5.21 -15.21
N GLY A 133 -5.76 4.68 -14.38
CA GLY A 133 -5.91 5.11 -12.98
C GLY A 133 -4.71 4.73 -12.10
N SER A 134 -3.85 3.84 -12.59
CA SER A 134 -2.62 3.38 -11.95
C SER A 134 -1.36 4.03 -12.55
N ALA A 135 -1.49 5.16 -13.25
CA ALA A 135 -0.34 5.91 -13.76
C ALA A 135 0.48 6.51 -12.61
N TRP A 136 1.78 6.23 -12.61
CA TRP A 136 2.75 6.75 -11.66
C TRP A 136 3.55 7.86 -12.31
N HIS A 137 3.64 8.98 -11.61
CA HIS A 137 4.39 10.14 -12.02
C HIS A 137 5.46 10.46 -11.00
N LYS A 138 6.52 11.11 -11.48
CA LYS A 138 7.54 11.64 -10.60
C LYS A 138 7.03 12.92 -9.95
N LEU A 139 6.95 12.91 -8.63
CA LEU A 139 6.53 14.03 -7.79
C LEU A 139 7.74 14.45 -6.95
N GLY A 140 8.53 15.38 -7.50
CA GLY A 140 9.82 15.74 -6.93
C GLY A 140 10.85 14.61 -7.04
N ALA A 141 11.41 14.18 -5.91
CA ALA A 141 12.41 13.10 -5.86
C ALA A 141 11.81 11.68 -5.84
N GLY A 142 10.49 11.53 -5.69
CA GLY A 142 9.83 10.23 -5.58
C GLY A 142 8.70 10.04 -6.57
N TRP A 143 7.95 8.96 -6.40
CA TRP A 143 6.88 8.54 -7.30
C TRP A 143 5.54 8.49 -6.60
N GLY A 144 4.48 8.91 -7.28
CA GLY A 144 3.12 8.85 -6.78
C GLY A 144 2.08 9.04 -7.88
N HIS A 145 0.81 8.94 -7.50
CA HIS A 145 -0.30 9.26 -8.39
C HIS A 145 -0.60 10.75 -8.34
N CYS A 146 -0.85 11.38 -9.48
CA CYS A 146 -1.27 12.78 -9.51
C CYS A 146 -2.75 12.92 -9.13
N ASP A 147 -3.15 14.16 -8.85
CA ASP A 147 -4.56 14.49 -8.61
C ASP A 147 -5.44 14.00 -9.78
N PRO A 148 -6.63 13.41 -9.51
CA PRO A 148 -7.53 12.92 -10.57
C PRO A 148 -7.97 13.98 -11.59
N ARG A 149 -7.85 15.28 -11.26
CA ARG A 149 -8.15 16.40 -12.19
C ARG A 149 -6.94 16.76 -13.07
N GLY A 150 -5.85 16.00 -12.99
CA GLY A 150 -4.79 15.97 -13.98
C GLY A 150 -3.58 16.86 -13.72
N THR A 151 -3.46 17.51 -12.56
CA THR A 151 -2.28 18.32 -12.23
C THR A 151 -1.30 17.56 -11.36
N CYS A 152 -0.08 17.35 -11.86
CA CYS A 152 1.06 16.84 -11.08
C CYS A 152 1.87 17.97 -10.41
N ALA A 153 1.25 19.14 -10.22
CA ALA A 153 1.91 20.28 -9.57
C ALA A 153 1.80 20.15 -8.05
N PRO A 154 2.82 20.61 -7.30
CA PRO A 154 2.75 20.59 -5.85
C PRO A 154 1.65 21.51 -5.32
N PRO A 155 0.83 21.06 -4.35
CA PRO A 155 -0.13 21.92 -3.67
C PRO A 155 0.62 22.94 -2.82
N ALA A 156 0.04 24.10 -2.56
CA ALA A 156 0.71 25.18 -1.85
C ALA A 156 1.15 24.81 -0.41
N ASP A 157 0.47 23.85 0.23
CA ASP A 157 0.82 23.37 1.57
C ASP A 157 1.79 22.19 1.57
N HIS A 158 2.08 21.60 0.41
CA HIS A 158 2.92 20.41 0.20
C HIS A 158 2.51 19.16 1.00
N CYS A 159 1.34 19.18 1.65
CA CYS A 159 0.88 18.17 2.59
C CYS A 159 -0.16 17.21 2.00
N ASP A 160 -0.44 17.32 0.69
CA ASP A 160 -1.29 16.38 0.00
C ASP A 160 -0.73 14.94 0.10
N PRO A 161 -1.58 13.92 0.34
CA PRO A 161 -1.15 12.54 0.49
C PRO A 161 -0.31 12.00 -0.67
N ALA A 162 -0.53 12.43 -1.91
CA ALA A 162 0.28 11.99 -3.05
C ALA A 162 1.73 12.47 -2.93
N TRP A 163 1.93 13.71 -2.49
CA TRP A 163 3.27 14.30 -2.30
C TRP A 163 3.98 13.73 -1.09
N ILE A 164 3.24 13.42 -0.02
CA ILE A 164 3.78 12.68 1.12
C ILE A 164 4.17 11.25 0.70
N GLY A 165 3.31 10.57 -0.07
CA GLY A 165 3.61 9.24 -0.63
C GLY A 165 4.86 9.24 -1.52
N ALA A 166 5.06 10.29 -2.31
CA ALA A 166 6.29 10.48 -3.07
C ALA A 166 7.51 10.69 -2.16
N ALA A 167 7.39 11.40 -1.05
CA ALA A 167 8.48 11.51 -0.07
C ALA A 167 8.85 10.15 0.55
N VAL A 168 7.85 9.32 0.85
CA VAL A 168 8.02 7.94 1.33
C VAL A 168 8.76 7.09 0.28
N SER A 169 8.33 7.18 -0.98
CA SER A 169 8.98 6.55 -2.15
C SER A 169 10.44 7.00 -2.31
N ALA A 170 10.70 8.31 -2.27
CA ALA A 170 12.04 8.88 -2.40
C ALA A 170 12.97 8.44 -1.26
N ALA A 171 12.44 8.25 -0.05
CA ALA A 171 13.18 7.74 1.10
C ALA A 171 13.46 6.22 1.02
N GLY A 172 12.99 5.55 -0.04
CA GLY A 172 13.17 4.11 -0.24
C GLY A 172 12.45 3.26 0.80
N ALA A 173 11.35 3.76 1.36
CA ALA A 173 10.61 3.02 2.38
C ALA A 173 9.98 1.74 1.82
N ALA A 174 9.94 0.68 2.63
CA ALA A 174 9.34 -0.61 2.27
C ALA A 174 7.81 -0.63 2.41
N GLY A 175 7.19 0.51 2.72
CA GLY A 175 5.76 0.65 2.95
C GLY A 175 5.37 2.12 3.19
N PRO A 176 4.08 2.41 3.38
CA PRO A 176 3.54 3.78 3.37
C PRO A 176 4.01 4.66 4.55
N GLY A 177 4.48 4.04 5.65
CA GLY A 177 4.87 4.77 6.87
C GLY A 177 3.71 5.48 7.56
N THR A 178 4.04 6.41 8.46
CA THR A 178 3.08 7.21 9.22
C THR A 178 3.53 8.66 9.29
N THR A 179 2.69 9.57 8.79
CA THR A 179 2.89 11.02 8.93
C THR A 179 2.73 11.43 10.38
N ARG A 180 3.75 12.09 10.94
CA ARG A 180 3.73 12.64 12.30
C ARG A 180 3.44 14.13 12.31
N ALA A 181 3.99 14.84 11.34
CA ALA A 181 3.78 16.26 11.17
C ALA A 181 4.01 16.64 9.71
N CYS A 182 3.22 17.58 9.21
CA CYS A 182 3.46 18.23 7.94
C CYS A 182 3.16 19.72 8.09
N ASP A 183 4.10 20.55 7.68
CA ASP A 183 3.92 21.96 7.40
C ASP A 183 4.47 22.26 5.99
N PRO A 184 4.23 23.45 5.41
CA PRO A 184 4.66 23.75 4.05
C PRO A 184 6.16 23.65 3.77
N ALA A 185 7.02 23.63 4.80
CA ALA A 185 8.48 23.55 4.64
C ALA A 185 9.08 22.25 5.18
N TRP A 186 8.37 21.54 6.05
CA TRP A 186 8.90 20.45 6.88
C TRP A 186 7.90 19.30 6.98
N LEU A 187 8.43 18.08 6.84
CA LEU A 187 7.65 16.85 6.95
C LEU A 187 8.38 15.85 7.84
N LEU A 188 7.63 15.21 8.75
CA LEU A 188 8.10 14.11 9.58
C LEU A 188 7.29 12.86 9.27
N LEU A 189 7.99 11.81 8.86
CA LEU A 189 7.41 10.50 8.59
C LEU A 189 8.15 9.44 9.40
N ASP A 190 7.41 8.55 10.04
CA ASP A 190 7.97 7.31 10.57
C ASP A 190 7.80 6.23 9.49
N VAL A 191 8.89 5.80 8.86
CA VAL A 191 8.86 4.89 7.70
C VAL A 191 9.68 3.62 7.93
N PRO A 192 9.17 2.43 7.58
CA PRO A 192 9.94 1.20 7.59
C PRO A 192 10.95 1.20 6.45
N GLN A 193 12.20 0.83 6.72
CA GLN A 193 13.22 0.62 5.67
C GLN A 193 13.16 -0.78 5.09
N HIS A 194 12.84 -1.74 5.94
CA HIS A 194 12.63 -3.13 5.60
C HIS A 194 11.32 -3.60 6.22
N GLN A 195 10.62 -4.54 5.58
CA GLN A 195 9.25 -4.91 5.95
C GLN A 195 9.09 -5.42 7.39
N ALA A 196 10.14 -6.02 7.96
CA ALA A 196 10.14 -6.59 9.31
C ALA A 196 10.82 -5.70 10.35
N GLU A 197 11.26 -4.49 9.97
CA GLU A 197 11.95 -3.59 10.89
C GLU A 197 11.01 -2.53 11.49
N PRO A 198 11.25 -2.13 12.75
CA PRO A 198 10.62 -0.96 13.32
C PRO A 198 10.88 0.28 12.45
N PRO A 199 9.89 1.18 12.33
CA PRO A 199 10.06 2.39 11.53
C PRO A 199 11.18 3.27 12.08
N ALA A 200 11.78 4.06 11.20
CA ALA A 200 12.66 5.16 11.58
C ALA A 200 11.99 6.49 11.20
N ARG A 201 12.14 7.50 12.06
CA ARG A 201 11.70 8.86 11.75
C ARG A 201 12.63 9.46 10.73
N THR A 202 12.09 9.82 9.58
CA THR A 202 12.78 10.57 8.55
C THR A 202 12.21 11.98 8.51
N ALA A 203 13.07 12.99 8.59
CA ALA A 203 12.68 14.37 8.44
C ALA A 203 13.06 14.89 7.05
N PHE A 204 12.14 15.64 6.47
CA PHE A 204 12.23 16.16 5.12
C PHE A 204 12.10 17.68 5.13
N ARG A 205 12.77 18.29 4.17
CA ARG A 205 12.66 19.71 3.86
C ARG A 205 12.10 19.87 2.45
N TRP A 206 11.21 20.82 2.27
CA TRP A 206 10.72 21.17 0.94
C TRP A 206 11.77 21.97 0.15
N SER A 207 11.82 21.72 -1.16
CA SER A 207 12.67 22.41 -2.13
C SER A 207 12.02 22.41 -3.51
N ASP A 208 12.66 23.02 -4.51
CA ASP A 208 12.18 22.98 -5.90
C ASP A 208 12.15 21.55 -6.48
N ALA A 209 12.94 20.63 -5.91
CA ALA A 209 12.92 19.20 -6.23
C ALA A 209 11.89 18.40 -5.40
N GLY A 210 11.03 19.09 -4.64
CA GLY A 210 10.07 18.50 -3.71
C GLY A 210 10.68 18.13 -2.36
N TRP A 211 10.06 17.17 -1.67
CA TRP A 211 10.49 16.67 -0.37
C TRP A 211 11.86 15.99 -0.45
N THR A 212 12.83 16.52 0.28
CA THR A 212 14.18 15.94 0.39
C THR A 212 14.47 15.56 1.83
N SER A 213 14.79 14.30 2.09
CA SER A 213 15.17 13.85 3.43
C SER A 213 16.55 14.38 3.80
N PHE A 214 16.72 14.89 5.03
CA PHE A 214 18.01 15.39 5.51
C PHE A 214 18.52 14.66 6.76
N VAL A 215 17.65 13.95 7.48
CA VAL A 215 18.03 13.16 8.65
C VAL A 215 17.06 12.01 8.86
N ARG A 216 17.60 10.91 9.41
CA ARG A 216 16.84 9.76 9.84
C ARG A 216 17.28 9.37 11.25
N THR A 217 16.33 9.10 12.13
CA THR A 217 16.56 8.83 13.55
C THR A 217 15.56 7.82 14.11
N ARG A 218 15.94 7.11 15.18
CA ARG A 218 15.04 6.29 16.01
C ARG A 218 14.79 6.92 17.39
N SER A 219 15.29 8.13 17.62
CA SER A 219 15.18 8.82 18.90
C SER A 219 13.85 9.57 19.04
N ALA A 220 13.42 9.74 20.29
CA ALA A 220 12.33 10.64 20.63
C ALA A 220 12.77 12.12 20.49
N GLY A 221 11.80 13.01 20.34
CA GLY A 221 12.05 14.45 20.37
C GLY A 221 12.78 15.00 19.14
N CYS A 222 13.49 16.11 19.34
CA CYS A 222 14.07 16.93 18.26
C CYS A 222 15.60 16.87 18.16
N THR A 223 16.29 16.23 19.10
CA THR A 223 17.74 16.42 19.31
C THR A 223 18.54 16.15 18.03
N GLU A 224 18.36 14.99 17.42
CA GLU A 224 19.07 14.63 16.19
C GLU A 224 18.61 15.45 14.98
N ILE A 225 17.33 15.83 14.94
CA ILE A 225 16.78 16.64 13.85
C ILE A 225 17.38 18.05 13.86
N LEU A 226 17.46 18.69 15.04
CA LEU A 226 18.04 20.03 15.20
C LEU A 226 19.56 20.05 15.04
N ALA A 227 20.24 18.92 15.33
CA ALA A 227 21.65 18.76 15.04
C ALA A 227 21.92 18.78 13.52
N ALA A 228 21.03 18.17 12.73
CA ALA A 228 21.12 18.17 11.28
C ALA A 228 20.62 19.48 10.62
N GLU A 229 19.54 20.07 11.14
CA GLU A 229 18.94 21.30 10.60
C GLU A 229 18.40 22.19 11.73
N ARG A 230 19.18 23.22 12.05
CA ARG A 230 18.88 24.16 13.15
C ARG A 230 17.63 25.00 12.92
N LYS A 231 17.18 25.15 11.67
CA LYS A 231 15.96 25.90 11.33
C LYS A 231 14.68 25.08 11.52
N PHE A 232 14.79 23.79 11.85
CA PHE A 232 13.63 22.92 12.01
C PHE A 232 12.71 23.40 13.16
N PRO A 233 11.38 23.47 12.97
CA PRO A 233 10.48 23.95 14.01
C PRO A 233 10.34 22.92 15.13
N VAL A 234 10.86 23.26 16.31
CA VAL A 234 10.84 22.41 17.52
C VAL A 234 9.43 21.90 17.86
N ALA A 235 8.39 22.68 17.56
CA ALA A 235 7.00 22.30 17.82
C ALA A 235 6.58 21.00 17.12
N LEU A 236 7.17 20.66 15.97
CA LEU A 236 6.79 19.47 15.20
C LEU A 236 7.34 18.16 15.79
N CYS A 237 8.40 18.21 16.59
CA CYS A 237 9.07 17.01 17.11
C CYS A 237 9.12 16.91 18.64
N LYS A 238 8.94 18.02 19.38
CA LYS A 238 9.23 18.08 20.83
C LYS A 238 8.49 17.03 21.68
N ALA A 239 7.26 16.70 21.27
CA ALA A 239 6.39 15.78 22.00
C ALA A 239 6.31 14.39 21.32
N LEU A 240 7.06 14.17 20.24
CA LEU A 240 7.00 12.90 19.54
C LEU A 240 7.80 11.84 20.30
N PRO A 241 7.20 10.65 20.55
CA PRO A 241 7.94 9.53 21.11
C PRO A 241 8.97 9.02 20.10
N ALA A 242 9.80 8.06 20.54
CA ALA A 242 10.59 7.28 19.60
C ALA A 242 9.64 6.52 18.64
N PRO A 243 10.02 6.34 17.36
CA PRO A 243 9.27 5.48 16.45
C PRO A 243 9.11 4.07 16.99
N ALA A 244 7.92 3.50 16.85
CA ALA A 244 7.55 2.15 17.25
C ALA A 244 6.67 1.52 16.19
#